data_AF-A0A243WEH6-F1
#
_entry.id   AF-A0A243WEH6-F1
#
_cell.length_a   1.000
_cell.length_b   1.000
_cell.length_c   1.000
_cell.angle_alpha   90.00
_cell.angle_beta   90.00
_cell.angle_gamma   90.00
#
_symmetry.space_group_name_H-M   'P 1'
#
loop_
_entity.id
_entity.type
_entity.pdbx_description
1 polymer ?
#
loop_
_entity_poly.entity_id
_entity_poly.type
_entity_poly.pdbx_seq_one_letter_code
_entity_poly.pdbx_strand_id
1 'polypeptide(L)'
;MVPHFLFATGIENSYPTIQGGKVRMDEMDKCGHYKHWKKDFDLVQELGICFLRYGPPIHTTWLGPGRYDWSFADETFQDLRRRDIVPIVDLCHFGVPDWLGNFQNPDFPEQFARYARDFAKRFPWVQLYTPVNEMYICAEFSALYGWWNEQLQSDQAFVTALKYIVKANVLAMQTIAEVRPDALFVQSESSEYFHAENPAAIKPAELMNAKRFLSLDLNYGRRVDSEMYEYLLDNGMTREEYHFFLENKMKHQCIMGNDYYKTNEHRVMADGSTRASGEIFGYYAITRQYHDRYHLPVMHTETNLWQGPCGDEAVNWLWKEWANVLRVRNDGVPIVGFTWYSLTDQVDWDSALRENNGNVNPLGLYDLDRNIRPVGAAYKQLIQDWREVLPAQSVCLQVPIVVPSETDQPWAKIQRDRARRTHTSRKSVEANQTTV
;
A
#
# COMPACT_ATOMS: atom_id res chain seq x y z
N MET A 1 -22.48 -4.53 -12.45
CA MET A 1 -21.30 -3.74 -12.04
C MET A 1 -21.83 -2.44 -11.48
N VAL A 2 -21.80 -2.29 -10.17
CA VAL A 2 -22.27 -1.09 -9.48
C VAL A 2 -21.08 -0.14 -9.34
N PRO A 3 -21.19 1.15 -9.70
CA PRO A 3 -20.12 2.09 -9.41
C PRO A 3 -20.02 2.22 -7.90
N HIS A 4 -18.92 1.79 -7.30
CA HIS A 4 -18.67 1.98 -5.88
C HIS A 4 -17.45 2.86 -5.74
N PHE A 5 -17.62 3.98 -5.04
CA PHE A 5 -16.49 4.62 -4.40
C PHE A 5 -16.05 3.72 -3.24
N LEU A 6 -14.77 3.39 -3.18
CA LEU A 6 -14.23 2.41 -2.24
C LEU A 6 -14.01 3.10 -0.89
N PHE A 7 -15.01 3.07 -0.01
CA PHE A 7 -14.79 3.34 1.41
C PHE A 7 -14.14 2.11 2.03
N ALA A 8 -12.96 2.30 2.60
CA ALA A 8 -12.17 1.23 3.20
C ALA A 8 -11.69 1.58 4.62
N THR A 9 -11.24 0.55 5.31
CA THR A 9 -10.32 0.65 6.46
C THR A 9 -9.30 -0.48 6.34
N GLY A 10 -8.41 -0.63 7.31
CA GLY A 10 -7.43 -1.71 7.31
C GLY A 10 -7.17 -2.31 8.68
N ILE A 11 -6.71 -3.56 8.68
CA ILE A 11 -6.10 -4.17 9.86
C ILE A 11 -4.63 -3.79 9.85
N GLU A 12 -4.13 -3.25 10.96
CA GLU A 12 -2.70 -3.03 11.11
C GLU A 12 -1.96 -4.38 11.09
N ASN A 13 -1.19 -4.60 10.04
CA ASN A 13 -0.52 -5.87 9.77
C ASN A 13 0.97 -5.71 9.46
N SER A 14 1.59 -4.62 9.92
CA SER A 14 3.03 -4.45 9.92
C SER A 14 3.74 -5.50 10.78
N TYR A 15 4.89 -5.97 10.32
CA TYR A 15 5.73 -6.92 11.05
C TYR A 15 7.24 -6.77 10.80
N PRO A 16 7.81 -5.55 10.83
CA PRO A 16 9.26 -5.39 10.71
C PRO A 16 9.98 -6.07 11.89
N THR A 17 11.26 -6.35 11.72
CA THR A 17 12.13 -6.79 12.82
C THR A 17 13.06 -5.67 13.28
N ILE A 18 13.42 -5.68 14.55
CA ILE A 18 14.33 -4.73 15.20
C ILE A 18 15.37 -5.48 16.04
N GLN A 19 16.33 -4.73 16.60
CA GLN A 19 17.43 -5.25 17.42
C GLN A 19 18.27 -6.34 16.70
N GLY A 20 18.52 -6.13 15.41
CA GLY A 20 19.25 -7.06 14.55
C GLY A 20 18.45 -8.34 14.28
N GLY A 21 17.15 -8.22 14.04
CA GLY A 21 16.28 -9.36 13.74
C GLY A 21 15.78 -10.15 14.96
N LYS A 22 16.13 -9.73 16.19
CA LYS A 22 15.81 -10.49 17.41
C LYS A 22 14.37 -10.31 17.88
N VAL A 23 13.76 -9.17 17.57
CA VAL A 23 12.41 -8.83 17.99
C VAL A 23 11.60 -8.50 16.75
N ARG A 24 10.44 -9.15 16.60
CA ARG A 24 9.47 -8.84 15.55
C ARG A 24 8.36 -7.97 16.13
N MET A 25 8.05 -6.88 15.44
CA MET A 25 6.99 -5.95 15.78
C MET A 25 5.70 -6.39 15.08
N ASP A 26 5.13 -7.53 15.48
CA ASP A 26 3.90 -8.06 14.87
C ASP A 26 2.67 -7.30 15.39
N GLU A 27 2.20 -6.35 14.59
CA GLU A 27 1.07 -5.51 14.99
C GLU A 27 -0.26 -6.26 15.02
N MET A 28 -0.42 -7.36 14.29
CA MET A 28 -1.63 -8.18 14.41
C MET A 28 -1.72 -8.85 15.79
N ASP A 29 -0.58 -9.23 16.39
CA ASP A 29 -0.57 -9.72 17.77
C ASP A 29 -0.76 -8.59 18.77
N LYS A 30 -0.03 -7.48 18.59
CA LYS A 30 -0.07 -6.33 19.51
C LYS A 30 -1.43 -5.66 19.57
N CYS A 31 -2.12 -5.55 18.44
CA CYS A 31 -3.50 -5.05 18.37
C CYS A 31 -4.54 -6.10 18.78
N GLY A 32 -4.12 -7.35 19.04
CA GLY A 32 -4.98 -8.47 19.43
C GLY A 32 -5.82 -9.06 18.30
N HIS A 33 -5.49 -8.76 17.05
CA HIS A 33 -6.26 -9.20 15.88
C HIS A 33 -6.37 -10.73 15.79
N TYR A 34 -5.29 -11.50 16.04
CA TYR A 34 -5.36 -12.96 15.99
C TYR A 34 -6.43 -13.56 16.90
N LYS A 35 -6.69 -12.91 18.04
CA LYS A 35 -7.70 -13.34 19.02
C LYS A 35 -9.10 -12.83 18.67
N HIS A 36 -9.20 -11.65 18.07
CA HIS A 36 -10.44 -10.91 17.91
C HIS A 36 -10.88 -10.71 16.45
N TRP A 37 -10.23 -11.35 15.48
CA TRP A 37 -10.46 -11.14 14.04
C TRP A 37 -11.94 -11.22 13.63
N LYS A 38 -12.72 -12.14 14.23
CA LYS A 38 -14.17 -12.25 13.96
C LYS A 38 -14.92 -10.97 14.34
N LYS A 39 -14.61 -10.44 15.52
CA LYS A 39 -15.20 -9.19 16.01
C LYS A 39 -14.72 -8.03 15.17
N ASP A 40 -13.44 -7.99 14.81
CA ASP A 40 -12.89 -6.95 13.94
C ASP A 40 -13.65 -6.93 12.58
N PHE A 41 -13.95 -8.09 11.98
CA PHE A 41 -14.76 -8.16 10.77
C PHE A 41 -16.24 -7.80 10.99
N ASP A 42 -16.83 -8.08 12.16
CA ASP A 42 -18.16 -7.57 12.50
C ASP A 42 -18.16 -6.04 12.51
N LEU A 43 -17.14 -5.42 13.12
CA LEU A 43 -17.01 -3.96 13.22
C LEU A 43 -16.87 -3.28 11.85
N VAL A 44 -16.15 -3.90 10.91
CA VAL A 44 -16.07 -3.43 9.52
C VAL A 44 -17.47 -3.34 8.89
N GLN A 45 -18.29 -4.38 9.06
CA GLN A 45 -19.67 -4.36 8.56
C GLN A 45 -20.57 -3.36 9.32
N GLU A 46 -20.39 -3.24 10.64
CA GLU A 46 -21.12 -2.28 11.47
C GLU A 46 -20.85 -0.81 11.07
N LEU A 47 -19.67 -0.51 10.52
CA LEU A 47 -19.32 0.79 9.92
C LEU A 47 -19.94 1.02 8.53
N GLY A 48 -20.45 -0.03 7.89
CA GLY A 48 -20.92 0.01 6.50
C GLY A 48 -19.80 -0.04 5.46
N ILE A 49 -18.63 -0.55 5.85
CA ILE A 49 -17.45 -0.70 4.98
C ILE A 49 -17.53 -2.06 4.27
N CYS A 50 -17.29 -2.05 2.95
CA CYS A 50 -17.24 -3.27 2.13
C CYS A 50 -15.83 -3.63 1.65
N PHE A 51 -14.84 -2.75 1.86
CA PHE A 51 -13.46 -2.92 1.42
C PHE A 51 -12.52 -2.93 2.63
N LEU A 52 -11.69 -3.97 2.75
CA LEU A 52 -10.78 -4.11 3.89
C LEU A 52 -9.34 -4.30 3.39
N ARG A 53 -8.43 -3.41 3.77
CA ARG A 53 -6.99 -3.61 3.61
C ARG A 53 -6.51 -4.59 4.67
N TYR A 54 -6.12 -5.78 4.23
CA TYR A 54 -5.77 -6.90 5.11
C TYR A 54 -5.08 -8.00 4.30
N GLY A 55 -4.00 -8.55 4.86
CA GLY A 55 -3.37 -9.73 4.29
C GLY A 55 -2.87 -10.70 5.35
N PRO A 56 -2.55 -11.93 4.93
CA PRO A 56 -2.06 -12.97 5.83
C PRO A 56 -0.72 -12.56 6.48
N PRO A 57 -0.46 -12.96 7.73
CA PRO A 57 0.83 -12.75 8.38
C PRO A 57 1.92 -13.51 7.64
N ILE A 58 2.66 -12.83 6.75
CA ILE A 58 3.62 -13.51 5.86
C ILE A 58 4.64 -14.33 6.65
N HIS A 59 5.08 -13.82 7.81
CA HIS A 59 6.17 -14.40 8.61
C HIS A 59 5.78 -15.72 9.30
N THR A 60 4.49 -15.96 9.57
CA THR A 60 3.99 -17.25 10.06
C THR A 60 3.35 -18.10 8.95
N THR A 61 2.85 -17.46 7.90
CA THR A 61 2.22 -18.14 6.75
C THR A 61 3.27 -18.79 5.86
N TRP A 62 4.38 -18.10 5.58
CA TRP A 62 5.38 -18.54 4.61
C TRP A 62 6.61 -19.15 5.29
N LEU A 63 6.50 -20.45 5.59
CA LEU A 63 7.49 -21.22 6.35
C LEU A 63 8.77 -21.57 5.57
N GLY A 64 8.74 -21.43 4.24
CA GLY A 64 9.84 -21.74 3.35
C GLY A 64 9.40 -21.83 1.89
N PRO A 65 10.33 -22.02 0.94
CA PRO A 65 9.98 -22.21 -0.47
C PRO A 65 9.00 -23.38 -0.66
N GLY A 66 7.78 -23.08 -1.15
CA GLY A 66 6.72 -24.08 -1.35
C GLY A 66 6.14 -24.68 -0.07
N ARG A 67 6.46 -24.14 1.11
CA ARG A 67 5.98 -24.60 2.42
C ARG A 67 5.21 -23.48 3.09
N TYR A 68 3.93 -23.74 3.37
CA TYR A 68 3.02 -22.73 3.88
C TYR A 68 2.17 -23.28 5.01
N ASP A 69 1.87 -22.43 5.99
CA ASP A 69 0.76 -22.63 6.93
C ASP A 69 -0.37 -21.66 6.54
N TRP A 70 -1.37 -22.17 5.82
CA TRP A 70 -2.52 -21.38 5.40
C TRP A 70 -3.64 -21.35 6.44
N SER A 71 -3.51 -21.98 7.60
CA SER A 71 -4.62 -22.19 8.54
C SER A 71 -5.36 -20.89 8.90
N PHE A 72 -4.64 -19.87 9.35
CA PHE A 72 -5.23 -18.57 9.69
C PHE A 72 -5.80 -17.84 8.47
N ALA A 73 -5.12 -17.89 7.33
CA ALA A 73 -5.58 -17.28 6.09
C ALA A 73 -6.87 -17.96 5.58
N ASP A 74 -6.93 -19.30 5.63
CA ASP A 74 -8.09 -20.08 5.21
C ASP A 74 -9.32 -19.72 6.05
N GLU A 75 -9.18 -19.60 7.37
CA GLU A 75 -10.28 -19.17 8.25
C GLU A 75 -10.74 -17.74 7.95
N THR A 76 -9.80 -16.79 7.93
CA THR A 76 -10.13 -15.35 7.82
C THR A 76 -10.64 -14.99 6.43
N PHE A 77 -10.00 -15.46 5.35
CA PHE A 77 -10.45 -15.17 3.99
C PHE A 77 -11.76 -15.89 3.65
N GLN A 78 -12.00 -17.09 4.18
CA GLN A 78 -13.30 -17.74 4.00
C GLN A 78 -14.42 -16.93 4.67
N ASP A 79 -14.17 -16.34 5.84
CA ASP A 79 -15.16 -15.51 6.52
C ASP A 79 -15.38 -14.16 5.83
N LEU A 80 -14.31 -13.51 5.33
CA LEU A 80 -14.43 -12.31 4.49
C LEU A 80 -15.30 -12.57 3.26
N ARG A 81 -15.06 -13.70 2.57
CA ARG A 81 -15.88 -14.13 1.43
C ARG A 81 -17.34 -14.31 1.82
N ARG A 82 -17.62 -14.94 2.98
CA ARG A 82 -18.97 -15.18 3.49
C ARG A 82 -19.71 -13.87 3.83
N ARG A 83 -18.98 -12.86 4.30
CA ARG A 83 -19.50 -11.53 4.66
C ARG A 83 -19.67 -10.58 3.48
N ASP A 84 -19.23 -10.99 2.29
CA ASP A 84 -19.17 -10.15 1.09
C ASP A 84 -18.25 -8.92 1.26
N ILE A 85 -17.21 -9.06 2.10
CA ILE A 85 -16.16 -8.04 2.26
C ILE A 85 -15.08 -8.30 1.21
N VAL A 86 -14.76 -7.27 0.41
CA VAL A 86 -13.71 -7.30 -0.62
C VAL A 86 -12.37 -6.98 0.05
N PRO A 87 -11.43 -7.93 0.18
CA PRO A 87 -10.10 -7.61 0.67
C PRO A 87 -9.28 -6.91 -0.42
N ILE A 88 -8.53 -5.89 -0.03
CA ILE A 88 -7.36 -5.38 -0.74
C ILE A 88 -6.16 -6.03 -0.03
N VAL A 89 -5.56 -7.04 -0.66
CA VAL A 89 -4.66 -7.94 0.05
C VAL A 89 -3.25 -7.40 0.11
N ASP A 90 -2.84 -6.97 1.31
CA ASP A 90 -1.48 -6.58 1.68
C ASP A 90 -0.60 -7.83 1.90
N LEU A 91 0.11 -8.28 0.86
CA LEU A 91 0.88 -9.52 0.93
C LEU A 91 2.20 -9.40 1.71
N CYS A 92 2.79 -8.21 1.72
CA CYS A 92 4.02 -7.90 2.43
C CYS A 92 3.94 -6.49 3.05
N HIS A 93 3.89 -6.42 4.38
CA HIS A 93 3.82 -5.17 5.14
C HIS A 93 5.05 -5.02 6.05
N PHE A 94 6.07 -4.32 5.55
CA PHE A 94 7.34 -3.95 6.23
C PHE A 94 8.29 -5.05 6.72
N GLY A 95 7.97 -6.33 6.55
CA GLY A 95 8.87 -7.41 6.94
C GLY A 95 8.75 -8.67 6.09
N VAL A 96 9.69 -9.58 6.30
CA VAL A 96 9.73 -10.90 5.64
C VAL A 96 9.90 -12.00 6.69
N PRO A 97 9.61 -13.28 6.36
CA PRO A 97 9.88 -14.40 7.25
C PRO A 97 11.37 -14.53 7.59
N ASP A 98 11.67 -15.03 8.80
CA ASP A 98 13.05 -15.10 9.32
C ASP A 98 14.01 -15.87 8.40
N TRP A 99 13.55 -16.94 7.76
CA TRP A 99 14.38 -17.77 6.87
C TRP A 99 14.83 -17.02 5.61
N LEU A 100 14.11 -15.96 5.22
CA LEU A 100 14.43 -15.12 4.07
C LEU A 100 15.44 -14.01 4.44
N GLY A 101 15.64 -13.76 5.73
CA GLY A 101 16.53 -12.71 6.23
C GLY A 101 15.87 -11.33 6.17
N ASN A 102 16.15 -10.57 5.11
CA ASN A 102 15.74 -9.17 4.99
C ASN A 102 15.71 -8.72 3.51
N PHE A 103 15.53 -7.42 3.27
CA PHE A 103 15.39 -6.87 1.91
C PHE A 103 16.71 -6.71 1.15
N GLN A 104 17.84 -7.08 1.75
CA GLN A 104 19.13 -7.19 1.05
C GLN A 104 19.30 -8.55 0.37
N ASN A 105 18.37 -9.50 0.58
CA ASN A 105 18.45 -10.83 -0.01
C ASN A 105 18.08 -10.81 -1.51
N PRO A 106 19.00 -11.15 -2.44
CA PRO A 106 18.72 -11.18 -3.87
C PRO A 106 17.69 -12.22 -4.31
N ASP A 107 17.41 -13.23 -3.47
CA ASP A 107 16.40 -14.25 -3.75
C ASP A 107 14.98 -13.79 -3.41
N PHE A 108 14.82 -12.71 -2.62
CA PHE A 108 13.51 -12.21 -2.19
C PHE A 108 12.52 -12.02 -3.35
N PRO A 109 12.88 -11.37 -4.47
CA PRO A 109 11.92 -11.09 -5.54
C PRO A 109 11.28 -12.33 -6.14
N GLU A 110 12.09 -13.35 -6.45
CA GLU A 110 11.62 -14.59 -7.09
C GLU A 110 10.85 -15.47 -6.10
N GLN A 111 11.31 -15.50 -4.85
CA GLN A 111 10.64 -16.26 -3.79
C GLN A 111 9.28 -15.64 -3.45
N PHE A 112 9.21 -14.31 -3.34
CA PHE A 112 7.98 -13.59 -3.07
C PHE A 112 6.97 -13.74 -4.21
N ALA A 113 7.42 -13.70 -5.46
CA ALA A 113 6.55 -13.95 -6.62
C ALA A 113 5.90 -15.35 -6.58
N ARG A 114 6.63 -16.38 -6.12
CA ARG A 114 6.07 -17.73 -5.94
C ARG A 114 5.02 -17.76 -4.83
N TYR A 115 5.30 -17.12 -3.70
CA TYR A 115 4.34 -16.97 -2.60
C TYR A 115 3.04 -16.26 -3.06
N ALA A 116 3.19 -15.11 -3.73
CA ALA A 116 2.07 -14.33 -4.26
C ALA A 116 1.21 -15.14 -5.25
N ARG A 117 1.85 -15.92 -6.14
CA ARG A 117 1.17 -16.82 -7.07
C ARG A 117 0.40 -17.92 -6.34
N ASP A 118 1.00 -18.54 -5.33
CA ASP A 118 0.37 -19.63 -4.58
C ASP A 118 -0.78 -19.12 -3.71
N PHE A 119 -0.68 -17.92 -3.14
CA PHE A 119 -1.79 -17.22 -2.51
C PHE A 119 -2.95 -17.01 -3.52
N ALA A 120 -2.67 -16.45 -4.70
CA ALA A 120 -3.70 -16.19 -5.72
C ALA A 120 -4.39 -17.49 -6.21
N LYS A 121 -3.67 -18.62 -6.24
CA LYS A 121 -4.29 -19.93 -6.54
C LYS A 121 -5.16 -20.44 -5.40
N ARG A 122 -4.75 -20.21 -4.16
CA ARG A 122 -5.47 -20.65 -2.96
C ARG A 122 -6.79 -19.89 -2.81
N PHE A 123 -6.76 -18.59 -3.08
CA PHE A 123 -7.91 -17.68 -2.98
C PHE A 123 -8.25 -17.03 -4.33
N PRO A 124 -8.68 -17.82 -5.34
CA PRO A 124 -8.87 -17.33 -6.70
C PRO A 124 -10.00 -16.29 -6.82
N TRP A 125 -10.80 -16.09 -5.76
CA TRP A 125 -11.87 -15.11 -5.67
C TRP A 125 -11.39 -13.70 -5.25
N VAL A 126 -10.17 -13.56 -4.71
CA VAL A 126 -9.57 -12.26 -4.37
C VAL A 126 -9.12 -11.52 -5.63
N GLN A 127 -9.54 -10.27 -5.80
CA GLN A 127 -9.24 -9.44 -6.98
C GLN A 127 -8.23 -8.31 -6.73
N LEU A 128 -8.27 -7.70 -5.54
CA LEU A 128 -7.51 -6.49 -5.23
C LEU A 128 -6.28 -6.87 -4.40
N TYR A 129 -5.12 -6.35 -4.79
CA TYR A 129 -3.84 -6.68 -4.16
C TYR A 129 -2.99 -5.44 -3.95
N THR A 130 -2.28 -5.41 -2.84
CA THR A 130 -1.12 -4.56 -2.58
C THR A 130 0.04 -5.51 -2.31
N PRO A 131 0.82 -5.91 -3.33
CA PRO A 131 1.82 -6.95 -3.12
C PRO A 131 2.87 -6.54 -2.09
N VAL A 132 3.39 -5.30 -2.16
CA VAL A 132 4.21 -4.74 -1.10
C VAL A 132 3.67 -3.36 -0.71
N ASN A 133 3.40 -3.17 0.59
CA ASN A 133 3.00 -1.87 1.14
C ASN A 133 4.19 -0.91 1.21
N GLU A 134 3.98 0.35 0.82
CA GLU A 134 4.93 1.47 0.87
C GLU A 134 6.38 1.04 0.55
N MET A 135 6.62 0.65 -0.69
CA MET A 135 7.92 0.14 -1.13
C MET A 135 9.07 1.11 -0.80
N TYR A 136 8.82 2.42 -0.90
CA TYR A 136 9.81 3.44 -0.57
C TYR A 136 10.10 3.48 0.93
N ILE A 137 9.06 3.59 1.77
CA ILE A 137 9.21 3.65 3.24
C ILE A 137 9.84 2.38 3.78
N CYS A 138 9.42 1.22 3.26
CA CYS A 138 10.01 -0.07 3.59
C CYS A 138 11.53 -0.07 3.35
N ALA A 139 12.00 0.37 2.17
CA ALA A 139 13.42 0.47 1.87
C ALA A 139 14.13 1.56 2.71
N GLU A 140 13.49 2.71 2.89
CA GLU A 140 14.04 3.86 3.61
C GLU A 140 14.27 3.53 5.09
N PHE A 141 13.23 3.05 5.78
CA PHE A 141 13.33 2.76 7.21
C PHE A 141 14.20 1.53 7.45
N SER A 142 14.21 0.55 6.55
CA SER A 142 15.05 -0.64 6.73
C SER A 142 16.54 -0.38 6.48
N ALA A 143 16.89 0.35 5.42
CA ALA A 143 18.26 0.41 4.91
C ALA A 143 18.88 1.81 4.73
N LEU A 144 18.07 2.87 4.70
CA LEU A 144 18.60 4.25 4.72
C LEU A 144 18.75 4.75 6.16
N TYR A 145 17.69 4.64 6.96
CA TYR A 145 17.68 5.07 8.36
C TYR A 145 18.10 3.96 9.34
N GLY A 146 18.00 2.69 8.92
CA GLY A 146 18.44 1.54 9.73
C GLY A 146 17.56 1.24 10.94
N TRP A 147 16.26 1.53 10.83
CA TRP A 147 15.26 1.32 11.86
C TRP A 147 14.74 -0.12 11.88
N TRP A 148 14.58 -0.74 10.71
CA TRP A 148 13.96 -2.04 10.55
C TRP A 148 14.88 -3.07 9.87
N ASN A 149 14.52 -4.34 10.00
CA ASN A 149 15.06 -5.53 9.34
C ASN A 149 16.59 -5.58 9.24
N GLU A 150 17.18 -5.21 8.09
CA GLU A 150 18.63 -5.20 7.92
C GLU A 150 19.35 -4.16 8.79
N GLN A 151 18.66 -3.09 9.20
CA GLN A 151 19.18 -1.99 10.01
C GLN A 151 20.49 -1.37 9.48
N LEU A 152 20.64 -1.36 8.16
CA LEU A 152 21.76 -0.70 7.49
C LEU A 152 21.48 0.81 7.34
N GLN A 153 22.53 1.60 7.13
CA GLN A 153 22.46 3.06 7.08
C GLN A 153 23.33 3.61 5.95
N SER A 154 22.99 3.27 4.70
CA SER A 154 23.71 3.79 3.53
C SER A 154 22.83 3.85 2.28
N ASP A 155 23.17 4.76 1.36
CA ASP A 155 22.51 4.85 0.06
C ASP A 155 22.63 3.55 -0.76
N GLN A 156 23.79 2.88 -0.68
CA GLN A 156 24.01 1.56 -1.31
C GLN A 156 23.05 0.50 -0.76
N ALA A 157 22.86 0.44 0.56
CA ALA A 157 21.89 -0.47 1.17
C ALA A 157 20.45 -0.11 0.78
N PHE A 158 20.11 1.19 0.78
CA PHE A 158 18.80 1.69 0.38
C PHE A 158 18.46 1.30 -1.06
N VAL A 159 19.37 1.55 -2.01
CA VAL A 159 19.15 1.20 -3.43
C VAL A 159 19.05 -0.32 -3.62
N THR A 160 19.78 -1.11 -2.82
CA THR A 160 19.70 -2.57 -2.84
C THR A 160 18.34 -3.07 -2.33
N ALA A 161 17.86 -2.57 -1.19
CA ALA A 161 16.52 -2.88 -0.69
C ALA A 161 15.44 -2.43 -1.69
N LEU A 162 15.52 -1.19 -2.16
CA LEU A 162 14.56 -0.61 -3.09
C LEU A 162 14.43 -1.44 -4.38
N LYS A 163 15.55 -1.80 -5.02
CA LYS A 163 15.50 -2.58 -6.27
C LYS A 163 14.93 -3.98 -6.05
N TYR A 164 15.23 -4.64 -4.93
CA TYR A 164 14.66 -5.95 -4.64
C TYR A 164 13.19 -5.88 -4.26
N ILE A 165 12.79 -4.90 -3.44
CA ILE A 165 11.38 -4.67 -3.08
C ILE A 165 10.53 -4.36 -4.32
N VAL A 166 10.96 -3.43 -5.16
CA VAL A 166 10.20 -3.07 -6.37
C VAL A 166 10.18 -4.24 -7.35
N LYS A 167 11.29 -4.97 -7.52
CA LYS A 167 11.32 -6.17 -8.36
C LYS A 167 10.38 -7.25 -7.84
N ALA A 168 10.32 -7.46 -6.53
CA ALA A 168 9.39 -8.39 -5.89
C ALA A 168 7.94 -8.01 -6.18
N ASN A 169 7.60 -6.72 -6.06
CA ASN A 169 6.27 -6.21 -6.37
C ASN A 169 5.89 -6.46 -7.85
N VAL A 170 6.80 -6.13 -8.79
CA VAL A 170 6.59 -6.34 -10.22
C VAL A 170 6.37 -7.81 -10.56
N LEU A 171 7.23 -8.71 -10.06
CA LEU A 171 7.10 -10.15 -10.31
C LEU A 171 5.86 -10.74 -9.65
N ALA A 172 5.48 -10.27 -8.45
CA ALA A 172 4.23 -10.65 -7.81
C ALA A 172 3.01 -10.23 -8.65
N MET A 173 2.97 -8.99 -9.16
CA MET A 173 1.89 -8.56 -10.05
C MET A 173 1.77 -9.44 -11.29
N GLN A 174 2.89 -9.73 -11.95
CA GLN A 174 2.93 -10.57 -13.15
C GLN A 174 2.38 -11.97 -12.86
N THR A 175 2.89 -12.63 -11.82
CA THR A 175 2.51 -14.01 -11.48
C THR A 175 1.08 -14.12 -10.92
N ILE A 176 0.60 -13.12 -10.18
CA ILE A 176 -0.81 -13.02 -9.78
C ILE A 176 -1.68 -12.89 -11.03
N ALA A 177 -1.34 -12.03 -11.98
CA ALA A 177 -2.13 -11.81 -13.20
C ALA A 177 -2.21 -13.07 -14.10
N GLU A 178 -1.22 -13.96 -14.04
CA GLU A 178 -1.30 -15.26 -14.73
C GLU A 178 -2.38 -16.18 -14.14
N VAL A 179 -2.55 -16.15 -12.82
CA VAL A 179 -3.56 -16.95 -12.10
C VAL A 179 -4.93 -16.27 -12.16
N ARG A 180 -4.94 -14.96 -11.92
CA ARG A 180 -6.12 -14.09 -11.92
C ARG A 180 -5.94 -12.92 -12.90
N PRO A 181 -6.34 -13.10 -14.18
CA PRO A 181 -6.11 -12.10 -15.23
C PRO A 181 -6.81 -10.75 -15.04
N ASP A 182 -7.88 -10.71 -14.24
CA ASP A 182 -8.63 -9.48 -13.91
C ASP A 182 -8.23 -8.88 -12.56
N ALA A 183 -7.09 -9.30 -11.98
CA ALA A 183 -6.54 -8.71 -10.77
C ALA A 183 -6.25 -7.22 -10.98
N LEU A 184 -6.44 -6.43 -9.92
CA LEU A 184 -6.09 -5.02 -9.85
C LEU A 184 -5.12 -4.81 -8.70
N PHE A 185 -4.14 -3.93 -8.92
CA PHE A 185 -3.04 -3.69 -7.99
C PHE A 185 -3.15 -2.28 -7.42
N VAL A 186 -3.39 -2.17 -6.13
CA VAL A 186 -3.40 -0.90 -5.40
C VAL A 186 -2.00 -0.69 -4.85
N GLN A 187 -1.25 0.24 -5.42
CA GLN A 187 0.11 0.56 -4.98
C GLN A 187 0.05 1.57 -3.85
N SER A 188 -0.14 1.10 -2.61
CA SER A 188 -0.09 1.94 -1.40
C SER A 188 1.33 2.45 -1.24
N GLU A 189 1.51 3.77 -1.35
CA GLU A 189 2.81 4.40 -1.25
C GLU A 189 2.67 5.76 -0.58
N SER A 190 3.63 6.06 0.30
CA SER A 190 3.70 7.34 0.97
C SER A 190 3.83 8.50 -0.04
N SER A 191 2.96 9.49 0.12
CA SER A 191 2.91 10.69 -0.71
C SER A 191 3.65 11.84 -0.03
N GLU A 192 4.97 11.81 -0.10
CA GLU A 192 5.88 12.74 0.58
C GLU A 192 6.04 14.09 -0.15
N TYR A 193 6.44 15.16 0.55
CA TYR A 193 6.95 16.41 -0.05
C TYR A 193 8.02 17.09 0.81
N PHE A 194 9.05 17.65 0.17
CA PHE A 194 10.18 18.29 0.85
C PHE A 194 10.27 19.78 0.53
N HIS A 195 10.13 20.62 1.55
CA HIS A 195 10.15 22.09 1.47
C HIS A 195 11.51 22.64 1.91
N ALA A 196 12.16 23.43 1.06
CA ALA A 196 13.38 24.13 1.44
C ALA A 196 13.10 25.23 2.48
N GLU A 197 13.75 25.17 3.65
CA GLU A 197 13.58 26.20 4.70
C GLU A 197 14.31 27.52 4.35
N ASN A 198 15.35 27.46 3.52
CA ASN A 198 16.12 28.61 3.06
C ASN A 198 16.78 28.32 1.69
N PRO A 199 17.35 29.32 0.99
CA PRO A 199 17.92 29.11 -0.34
C PRO A 199 19.01 28.04 -0.43
N ALA A 200 19.82 27.83 0.62
CA ALA A 200 20.84 26.78 0.63
C ALA A 200 20.22 25.36 0.72
N ALA A 201 18.98 25.24 1.20
CA ALA A 201 18.24 23.99 1.27
C ALA A 201 17.47 23.64 -0.03
N ILE A 202 17.49 24.50 -1.07
CA ILE A 202 16.76 24.25 -2.33
C ILE A 202 17.25 22.95 -2.98
N LYS A 203 18.57 22.82 -3.18
CA LYS A 203 19.14 21.63 -3.81
C LYS A 203 18.84 20.32 -3.07
N PRO A 204 19.06 20.20 -1.74
CA PRO A 204 18.72 18.97 -1.03
C PRO A 204 17.21 18.68 -1.04
N ALA A 205 16.35 19.71 -0.97
CA ALA A 205 14.90 19.51 -1.09
C ALA A 205 14.49 19.01 -2.48
N GLU A 206 15.07 19.55 -3.55
CA GLU A 206 14.85 19.08 -4.93
C GLU A 206 15.29 17.63 -5.12
N LEU A 207 16.46 17.26 -4.58
CA LEU A 207 16.95 15.88 -4.58
C LEU A 207 15.98 14.92 -3.89
N MET A 208 15.47 15.29 -2.71
CA MET A 208 14.49 14.47 -1.97
C MET A 208 13.14 14.39 -2.70
N ASN A 209 12.68 15.49 -3.30
CA ASN A 209 11.46 15.50 -4.13
C ASN A 209 11.59 14.69 -5.42
N ALA A 210 12.80 14.48 -5.94
CA ALA A 210 13.05 13.52 -7.02
C ALA A 210 13.10 12.09 -6.47
N LYS A 211 13.82 11.87 -5.36
CA LYS A 211 14.03 10.56 -4.71
C LYS A 211 12.72 9.89 -4.28
N ARG A 212 11.75 10.65 -3.74
CA ARG A 212 10.44 10.11 -3.30
C ARG A 212 9.66 9.36 -4.40
N PHE A 213 9.96 9.61 -5.67
CA PHE A 213 9.28 8.95 -6.78
C PHE A 213 9.94 7.63 -7.21
N LEU A 214 11.13 7.31 -6.71
CA LEU A 214 11.94 6.20 -7.23
C LEU A 214 11.20 4.85 -7.21
N SER A 215 10.51 4.50 -6.13
CA SER A 215 9.79 3.21 -6.04
C SER A 215 8.72 3.10 -7.12
N LEU A 216 7.91 4.16 -7.30
CA LEU A 216 6.83 4.20 -8.28
C LEU A 216 7.33 4.37 -9.71
N ASP A 217 8.41 5.13 -9.94
CA ASP A 217 9.03 5.26 -11.25
C ASP A 217 9.52 3.90 -11.75
N LEU A 218 10.26 3.17 -10.90
CA LEU A 218 10.70 1.81 -11.20
C LEU A 218 9.51 0.86 -11.35
N ASN A 219 8.52 0.92 -10.44
CA ASN A 219 7.35 0.05 -10.52
C ASN A 219 6.52 0.27 -11.79
N TYR A 220 6.37 1.51 -12.26
CA TYR A 220 5.56 1.84 -13.44
C TYR A 220 6.37 1.91 -14.75
N GLY A 221 7.65 1.56 -14.72
CA GLY A 221 8.54 1.61 -15.89
C GLY A 221 8.75 3.03 -16.43
N ARG A 222 8.67 4.04 -15.57
CA ARG A 222 8.94 5.43 -15.92
C ARG A 222 10.43 5.69 -15.80
N ARG A 223 11.00 6.37 -16.81
CA ARG A 223 12.40 6.82 -16.73
C ARG A 223 12.56 7.86 -15.63
N VAL A 224 13.56 7.67 -14.77
CA VAL A 224 13.99 8.68 -13.80
C VAL A 224 14.76 9.81 -14.49
N ASP A 225 14.93 10.95 -13.83
CA ASP A 225 15.82 12.01 -14.33
C ASP A 225 17.30 11.61 -14.25
N SER A 226 18.19 12.41 -14.84
CA SER A 226 19.61 12.08 -14.92
C SER A 226 20.29 12.00 -13.55
N GLU A 227 19.88 12.84 -12.60
CA GLU A 227 20.49 12.89 -11.27
C GLU A 227 20.10 11.65 -10.46
N MET A 228 18.83 11.24 -10.54
CA MET A 228 18.38 9.98 -9.94
C MET A 228 18.95 8.75 -10.64
N TYR A 229 19.17 8.81 -11.96
CA TYR A 229 19.85 7.72 -12.69
C TYR A 229 21.29 7.53 -12.20
N GLU A 230 22.07 8.62 -12.10
CA GLU A 230 23.42 8.59 -11.54
C GLU A 230 23.41 8.08 -10.10
N TYR A 231 22.53 8.62 -9.25
CA TYR A 231 22.38 8.16 -7.86
C TYR A 231 22.13 6.64 -7.75
N LEU A 232 21.23 6.09 -8.57
CA LEU A 232 20.96 4.64 -8.56
C LEU A 232 22.19 3.81 -8.99
N LEU A 233 22.89 4.24 -10.04
CA LEU A 233 24.07 3.54 -10.56
C LEU A 233 25.25 3.60 -9.60
N ASP A 234 25.53 4.77 -9.04
CA ASP A 234 26.61 5.00 -8.08
C ASP A 234 26.39 4.21 -6.78
N ASN A 235 25.13 3.86 -6.49
CA ASN A 235 24.71 3.05 -5.33
C ASN A 235 24.29 1.63 -5.73
N GLY A 236 24.88 1.08 -6.80
CA GLY A 236 24.91 -0.35 -7.07
C GLY A 236 23.66 -0.95 -7.73
N MET A 237 22.82 -0.13 -8.36
CA MET A 237 21.90 -0.62 -9.39
C MET A 237 22.63 -0.74 -10.73
N THR A 238 22.64 -1.92 -11.35
CA THR A 238 23.23 -2.07 -12.68
C THR A 238 22.29 -1.53 -13.77
N ARG A 239 22.82 -1.29 -14.97
CA ARG A 239 22.00 -0.85 -16.12
C ARG A 239 20.97 -1.90 -16.51
N GLU A 240 21.34 -3.16 -16.43
CA GLU A 240 20.47 -4.30 -16.72
C GLU A 240 19.32 -4.38 -15.70
N GLU A 241 19.62 -4.20 -14.42
CA GLU A 241 18.60 -4.13 -13.37
C GLU A 241 17.66 -2.92 -13.57
N TYR A 242 18.19 -1.75 -13.93
CA TYR A 242 17.36 -0.59 -14.25
C TYR A 242 16.45 -0.84 -15.47
N HIS A 243 16.98 -1.44 -16.54
CA HIS A 243 16.20 -1.71 -17.74
C HIS A 243 15.09 -2.75 -17.53
N PHE A 244 15.28 -3.72 -16.63
CA PHE A 244 14.20 -4.64 -16.23
C PHE A 244 12.92 -3.89 -15.82
N PHE A 245 13.04 -2.77 -15.09
CA PHE A 245 11.89 -1.99 -14.64
C PHE A 245 11.18 -1.27 -15.78
N LEU A 246 11.93 -0.77 -16.77
CA LEU A 246 11.36 -0.09 -17.95
C LEU A 246 10.53 -1.02 -18.84
N GLU A 247 10.75 -2.33 -18.75
CA GLU A 247 9.99 -3.34 -19.48
C GLU A 247 8.67 -3.70 -18.80
N ASN A 248 8.40 -3.21 -17.58
CA ASN A 248 7.16 -3.51 -16.89
C ASN A 248 5.94 -2.87 -17.55
N LYS A 249 4.94 -3.69 -17.90
CA LYS A 249 3.70 -3.26 -18.59
C LYS A 249 2.44 -3.40 -17.72
N MET A 250 2.60 -3.70 -16.44
CA MET A 250 1.46 -3.94 -15.51
C MET A 250 0.72 -2.66 -15.10
N LYS A 251 1.23 -1.47 -15.45
CA LYS A 251 0.64 -0.16 -15.13
C LYS A 251 -0.87 -0.04 -15.38
N HIS A 252 -1.36 -0.65 -16.46
CA HIS A 252 -2.79 -0.61 -16.85
C HIS A 252 -3.75 -1.36 -15.90
N GLN A 253 -3.24 -2.19 -14.98
CA GLN A 253 -4.01 -2.86 -13.92
C GLN A 253 -3.80 -2.18 -12.55
N CYS A 254 -3.09 -1.05 -12.51
CA CYS A 254 -2.75 -0.39 -11.26
C CYS A 254 -3.72 0.75 -10.93
N ILE A 255 -4.00 0.88 -9.63
CA ILE A 255 -4.53 2.06 -8.97
C ILE A 255 -3.39 2.61 -8.13
N MET A 256 -3.10 3.89 -8.25
CA MET A 256 -2.09 4.56 -7.43
C MET A 256 -2.69 4.83 -6.05
N GLY A 257 -2.20 4.12 -5.03
CA GLY A 257 -2.47 4.43 -3.65
C GLY A 257 -1.65 5.64 -3.21
N ASN A 258 -2.24 6.53 -2.44
CA ASN A 258 -1.57 7.62 -1.77
C ASN A 258 -1.83 7.48 -0.28
N ASP A 259 -0.78 7.16 0.46
CA ASP A 259 -0.77 7.20 1.91
C ASP A 259 -0.36 8.61 2.31
N TYR A 260 -1.23 9.29 3.06
CA TYR A 260 -1.03 10.68 3.42
C TYR A 260 -1.48 10.97 4.84
N TYR A 261 -0.54 11.48 5.60
CA TYR A 261 -0.55 11.77 7.01
C TYR A 261 0.00 13.18 7.22
N LYS A 262 -0.28 13.76 8.38
CA LYS A 262 0.19 15.09 8.78
C LYS A 262 1.73 15.25 8.72
N THR A 263 2.47 14.15 8.70
CA THR A 263 3.94 14.12 8.72
C THR A 263 4.59 13.88 7.36
N ASN A 264 3.82 13.72 6.28
CA ASN A 264 4.39 13.48 4.93
C ASN A 264 4.96 14.73 4.26
N GLU A 265 4.86 15.89 4.89
CA GLU A 265 5.56 17.08 4.40
C GLU A 265 6.70 17.45 5.36
N HIS A 266 7.86 17.71 4.79
CA HIS A 266 9.12 17.91 5.51
C HIS A 266 9.69 19.29 5.26
N ARG A 267 10.27 19.91 6.28
CA ARG A 267 11.16 21.08 6.12
C ARG A 267 12.59 20.59 6.05
N VAL A 268 13.29 20.98 5.00
CA VAL A 268 14.69 20.62 4.71
C VAL A 268 15.58 21.79 5.11
N MET A 269 16.60 21.49 5.90
CA MET A 269 17.64 22.43 6.32
C MET A 269 18.83 22.41 5.33
N ALA A 270 19.74 23.38 5.46
CA ALA A 270 20.86 23.53 4.52
C ALA A 270 21.87 22.37 4.56
N ASP A 271 21.91 21.63 5.68
CA ASP A 271 22.72 20.42 5.85
C ASP A 271 22.02 19.15 5.34
N GLY A 272 20.81 19.27 4.78
CA GLY A 272 20.01 18.15 4.31
C GLY A 272 19.20 17.43 5.39
N SER A 273 19.27 17.84 6.66
CA SER A 273 18.41 17.28 7.70
C SER A 273 16.95 17.72 7.54
N THR A 274 16.03 16.87 7.99
CA THR A 274 14.59 17.08 7.82
C THR A 274 13.86 17.11 9.17
N ARG A 275 12.71 17.78 9.19
CA ARG A 275 11.73 17.72 10.28
C ARG A 275 10.32 17.82 9.71
N ALA A 276 9.34 17.24 10.41
CA ALA A 276 7.94 17.37 10.03
C ALA A 276 7.52 18.84 9.92
N SER A 277 6.83 19.18 8.84
CA SER A 277 6.37 20.54 8.54
C SER A 277 4.93 20.80 8.96
N GLY A 278 4.19 19.74 9.32
CA GLY A 278 2.72 19.75 9.30
C GLY A 278 2.24 19.66 7.85
N GLU A 279 1.08 20.24 7.56
CA GLU A 279 0.59 20.34 6.18
C GLU A 279 0.82 21.75 5.65
N ILE A 280 1.63 21.88 4.60
CA ILE A 280 1.84 23.13 3.88
C ILE A 280 1.03 23.09 2.58
N PHE A 281 1.16 22.00 1.82
CA PHE A 281 0.42 21.76 0.58
C PHE A 281 -0.86 20.96 0.80
N GLY A 282 -0.88 20.02 1.74
CA GLY A 282 -2.00 19.12 1.94
C GLY A 282 -2.09 18.04 0.86
N TYR A 283 -2.98 17.06 1.10
CA TYR A 283 -3.22 15.92 0.22
C TYR A 283 -3.50 16.33 -1.23
N TYR A 284 -4.37 17.32 -1.45
CA TYR A 284 -4.82 17.71 -2.79
C TYR A 284 -3.67 18.07 -3.73
N ALA A 285 -2.74 18.93 -3.30
CA ALA A 285 -1.68 19.43 -4.15
C ALA A 285 -0.61 18.36 -4.42
N ILE A 286 -0.34 17.49 -3.44
CA ILE A 286 0.64 16.40 -3.59
C ILE A 286 0.07 15.29 -4.48
N THR A 287 -1.16 14.83 -4.22
CA THR A 287 -1.83 13.84 -5.08
C THR A 287 -1.92 14.30 -6.53
N ARG A 288 -2.13 15.59 -6.78
CA ARG A 288 -2.06 16.13 -8.15
C ARG A 288 -0.70 15.96 -8.80
N GLN A 289 0.41 16.20 -8.08
CA GLN A 289 1.76 15.97 -8.63
C GLN A 289 1.98 14.51 -9.01
N TYR A 290 1.51 13.59 -8.16
CA TYR A 290 1.60 12.15 -8.43
C TYR A 290 0.70 11.74 -9.61
N HIS A 291 -0.53 12.23 -9.67
CA HIS A 291 -1.44 11.97 -10.79
C HIS A 291 -0.93 12.57 -12.10
N ASP A 292 -0.39 13.79 -12.09
CA ASP A 292 0.16 14.44 -13.28
C ASP A 292 1.42 13.71 -13.77
N ARG A 293 2.14 13.00 -12.88
CA ARG A 293 3.30 12.18 -13.25
C ARG A 293 2.91 10.83 -13.85
N TYR A 294 1.88 10.17 -13.33
CA TYR A 294 1.57 8.77 -13.67
C TYR A 294 0.28 8.58 -14.47
N HIS A 295 -0.67 9.50 -14.39
CA HIS A 295 -1.99 9.44 -15.04
C HIS A 295 -2.76 8.15 -14.76
N LEU A 296 -2.72 7.71 -13.50
CA LEU A 296 -3.44 6.54 -12.99
C LEU A 296 -4.63 6.96 -12.12
N PRO A 297 -5.70 6.15 -12.05
CA PRO A 297 -6.70 6.27 -10.98
C PRO A 297 -6.03 6.28 -9.62
N VAL A 298 -6.54 7.12 -8.71
CA VAL A 298 -5.97 7.34 -7.39
C VAL A 298 -6.88 6.76 -6.32
N MET A 299 -6.32 6.19 -5.27
CA MET A 299 -7.04 5.87 -4.05
C MET A 299 -6.31 6.51 -2.87
N HIS A 300 -7.02 7.17 -1.97
CA HIS A 300 -6.46 7.56 -0.67
C HIS A 300 -6.41 6.29 0.20
N THR A 301 -5.23 5.69 0.31
CA THR A 301 -5.07 4.30 0.78
C THR A 301 -4.77 4.20 2.26
N GLU A 302 -4.23 5.25 2.87
CA GLU A 302 -4.07 5.36 4.31
C GLU A 302 -4.06 6.82 4.78
N THR A 303 -4.75 7.05 5.89
CA THR A 303 -4.59 8.24 6.72
C THR A 303 -5.11 7.97 8.12
N ASN A 304 -4.55 8.67 9.09
CA ASN A 304 -5.08 8.80 10.44
C ASN A 304 -4.52 10.06 11.12
N LEU A 305 -5.05 10.34 12.30
CA LEU A 305 -4.44 11.25 13.24
C LEU A 305 -4.79 10.82 14.66
N TRP A 306 -3.87 11.08 15.59
CA TRP A 306 -4.09 10.83 17.01
C TRP A 306 -5.35 11.58 17.47
N GLN A 307 -6.26 10.89 18.17
CA GLN A 307 -7.46 11.48 18.77
C GLN A 307 -7.16 12.74 19.60
N GLY A 308 -5.95 12.86 20.17
CA GLY A 308 -5.47 14.08 20.81
C GLY A 308 -6.14 14.41 22.16
N PRO A 309 -5.63 15.43 22.86
CA PRO A 309 -6.14 15.84 24.17
C PRO A 309 -7.53 16.48 24.13
N CYS A 310 -7.94 17.11 23.02
CA CYS A 310 -9.29 17.67 22.89
C CYS A 310 -10.33 16.59 22.54
N GLY A 311 -9.88 15.45 22.00
CA GLY A 311 -10.71 14.30 21.69
C GLY A 311 -11.38 14.39 20.31
N ASP A 312 -11.10 15.43 19.54
CA ASP A 312 -11.74 15.75 18.25
C ASP A 312 -10.71 15.93 17.11
N GLU A 313 -9.41 15.85 17.40
CA GLU A 313 -8.34 16.08 16.44
C GLU A 313 -8.42 15.09 15.27
N ALA A 314 -8.64 13.80 15.55
CA ALA A 314 -8.86 12.78 14.53
C ALA A 314 -10.12 13.04 13.67
N VAL A 315 -11.18 13.57 14.26
CA VAL A 315 -12.42 13.94 13.55
C VAL A 315 -12.17 15.13 12.62
N ASN A 316 -11.48 16.15 13.12
CA ASN A 316 -11.11 17.33 12.32
C ASN A 316 -10.19 16.96 11.16
N TRP A 317 -9.26 16.02 11.38
CA TRP A 317 -8.41 15.45 10.33
C TRP A 317 -9.22 14.70 9.27
N LEU A 318 -10.14 13.82 9.69
CA LEU A 318 -11.03 13.10 8.76
C LEU A 318 -11.77 14.07 7.84
N TRP A 319 -12.37 15.13 8.40
CA TRP A 319 -13.09 16.12 7.60
C TRP A 319 -12.17 16.89 6.64
N LYS A 320 -10.95 17.21 7.07
CA LYS A 320 -9.96 17.87 6.23
C LYS A 320 -9.56 16.99 5.04
N GLU A 321 -9.20 15.74 5.29
CA GLU A 321 -8.81 14.81 4.24
C GLU A 321 -9.97 14.48 3.30
N TRP A 322 -11.19 14.34 3.83
CA TRP A 322 -12.37 14.17 3.00
C TRP A 322 -12.62 15.37 2.08
N ALA A 323 -12.48 16.60 2.59
CA ALA A 323 -12.58 17.80 1.77
C ALA A 323 -11.52 17.83 0.66
N ASN A 324 -10.29 17.39 0.95
CA ASN A 324 -9.23 17.24 -0.05
C ASN A 324 -9.59 16.20 -1.12
N VAL A 325 -10.12 15.03 -0.74
CA VAL A 325 -10.59 13.98 -1.67
C VAL A 325 -11.65 14.52 -2.62
N LEU A 326 -12.65 15.24 -2.10
CA LEU A 326 -13.67 15.89 -2.93
C LEU A 326 -13.05 16.93 -3.86
N ARG A 327 -12.06 17.71 -3.40
CA ARG A 327 -11.37 18.69 -4.24
C ARG A 327 -10.56 18.03 -5.36
N VAL A 328 -9.80 16.97 -5.06
CA VAL A 328 -9.06 16.16 -6.05
C VAL A 328 -10.02 15.66 -7.12
N ARG A 329 -11.16 15.12 -6.72
CA ARG A 329 -12.22 14.65 -7.63
C ARG A 329 -12.79 15.77 -8.50
N ASN A 330 -13.12 16.92 -7.90
CA ASN A 330 -13.72 18.06 -8.60
C ASN A 330 -12.80 18.66 -9.67
N ASP A 331 -11.48 18.50 -9.50
CA ASP A 331 -10.47 18.94 -10.47
C ASP A 331 -10.12 17.86 -11.52
N GLY A 332 -10.92 16.80 -11.59
CA GLY A 332 -10.87 15.81 -12.67
C GLY A 332 -9.89 14.65 -12.46
N VAL A 333 -9.26 14.55 -11.29
CA VAL A 333 -8.45 13.37 -10.95
C VAL A 333 -9.40 12.20 -10.62
N PRO A 334 -9.23 11.01 -11.25
CA PRO A 334 -10.07 9.85 -11.02
C PRO A 334 -9.76 9.19 -9.67
N ILE A 335 -10.19 9.82 -8.58
CA ILE A 335 -10.11 9.25 -7.23
C ILE A 335 -11.24 8.22 -7.01
N VAL A 336 -10.86 7.00 -6.68
CA VAL A 336 -11.77 5.85 -6.64
C VAL A 336 -12.10 5.37 -5.23
N GLY A 337 -11.33 5.79 -4.23
CA GLY A 337 -11.54 5.35 -2.85
C GLY A 337 -10.88 6.22 -1.79
N PHE A 338 -11.29 5.99 -0.55
CA PHE A 338 -10.77 6.62 0.66
C PHE A 338 -10.71 5.62 1.81
N THR A 339 -9.61 5.66 2.56
CA THR A 339 -9.32 4.71 3.62
C THR A 339 -8.91 5.45 4.89
N TRP A 340 -9.63 5.23 5.98
CA TRP A 340 -9.09 5.50 7.31
C TRP A 340 -8.30 4.29 7.78
N TYR A 341 -7.02 4.47 8.04
CA TYR A 341 -6.14 3.38 8.47
C TYR A 341 -5.69 3.61 9.91
N SER A 342 -6.06 2.82 10.90
CA SER A 342 -6.59 1.46 10.82
C SER A 342 -7.93 1.31 11.55
N LEU A 343 -8.47 0.11 11.54
CA LEU A 343 -9.73 -0.24 12.20
C LEU A 343 -9.61 -0.08 13.72
N THR A 344 -8.54 -0.60 14.31
CA THR A 344 -8.23 -0.49 15.74
C THR A 344 -7.08 0.48 15.94
N ASP A 345 -6.82 0.86 17.19
CA ASP A 345 -5.56 1.52 17.53
C ASP A 345 -4.37 0.65 17.14
N GLN A 346 -3.23 1.32 17.01
CA GLN A 346 -1.95 0.68 16.71
C GLN A 346 -1.02 0.79 17.93
N VAL A 347 0.10 0.07 17.92
CA VAL A 347 1.03 0.03 19.05
C VAL A 347 2.45 0.42 18.60
N ASP A 348 3.12 1.26 19.38
CA ASP A 348 4.52 1.70 19.22
C ASP A 348 4.87 2.42 17.89
N TRP A 349 3.90 2.83 17.09
CA TRP A 349 4.09 3.70 15.91
C TRP A 349 4.55 5.11 16.27
N ASP A 350 4.36 5.58 17.51
CA ASP A 350 5.00 6.80 18.02
C ASP A 350 6.54 6.73 17.96
N SER A 351 7.08 5.50 17.96
CA SER A 351 8.50 5.23 17.76
C SER A 351 8.83 4.83 16.31
N ALA A 352 7.87 4.83 15.38
CA ALA A 352 7.97 4.17 14.08
C ALA A 352 8.36 2.68 14.18
N LEU A 353 7.77 1.97 15.15
CA LEU A 353 8.05 0.56 15.45
C LEU A 353 9.53 0.26 15.75
N ARG A 354 10.30 1.24 16.23
CA ARG A 354 11.72 1.08 16.60
C ARG A 354 11.90 0.53 18.01
N GLU A 355 10.89 0.71 18.85
CA GLU A 355 10.90 0.33 20.25
C GLU A 355 9.69 -0.55 20.56
N ASN A 356 9.86 -1.52 21.45
CA ASN A 356 8.79 -2.43 21.87
C ASN A 356 8.27 -2.03 23.27
N ASN A 357 7.70 -0.83 23.37
CA ASN A 357 7.29 -0.24 24.64
C ASN A 357 5.85 -0.63 25.02
N GLY A 358 5.04 -1.10 24.07
CA GLY A 358 3.62 -1.36 24.27
C GLY A 358 2.78 -0.08 24.36
N ASN A 359 3.28 1.02 23.80
CA ASN A 359 2.57 2.30 23.78
C ASN A 359 1.40 2.23 22.80
N VAL A 360 0.17 2.35 23.30
CA VAL A 360 -1.02 2.42 22.43
C VAL A 360 -1.09 3.80 21.78
N ASN A 361 -1.19 3.84 20.45
CA ASN A 361 -1.39 5.06 19.68
C ASN A 361 -2.86 5.12 19.24
N PRO A 362 -3.68 6.04 19.78
CA PRO A 362 -5.10 6.02 19.53
C PRO A 362 -5.46 6.72 18.22
N LEU A 363 -5.19 5.97 17.15
CA LEU A 363 -5.31 6.31 15.73
C LEU A 363 -6.48 5.58 15.05
N GLY A 364 -7.05 4.56 15.71
CA GLY A 364 -8.05 3.67 15.12
C GLY A 364 -9.45 4.27 15.01
N LEU A 365 -10.31 3.62 14.24
CA LEU A 365 -11.76 3.84 14.30
C LEU A 365 -12.36 3.30 15.61
N TYR A 366 -11.72 2.27 16.16
CA TYR A 366 -11.99 1.65 17.45
C TYR A 366 -10.72 1.63 18.30
N ASP A 367 -10.87 1.59 19.62
CA ASP A 367 -9.74 1.31 20.52
C ASP A 367 -9.34 -0.18 20.52
N LEU A 368 -8.29 -0.55 21.26
CA LEU A 368 -7.88 -1.96 21.40
C LEU A 368 -8.91 -2.84 22.11
N ASP A 369 -9.85 -2.26 22.85
CA ASP A 369 -10.98 -2.98 23.45
C ASP A 369 -12.21 -3.03 22.53
N ARG A 370 -12.05 -2.60 21.27
CA ARG A 370 -13.08 -2.59 20.22
C ARG A 370 -14.26 -1.66 20.54
N ASN A 371 -14.04 -0.63 21.36
CA ASN A 371 -15.01 0.46 21.55
C ASN A 371 -14.82 1.52 20.48
N ILE A 372 -15.94 2.00 19.92
CA ILE A 372 -15.90 2.99 18.83
C ILE A 372 -15.34 4.32 19.33
N ARG A 373 -14.36 4.87 18.61
CA ARG A 373 -13.81 6.21 18.87
C ARG A 373 -14.67 7.29 18.19
N PRO A 374 -14.56 8.57 18.59
CA PRO A 374 -15.28 9.66 17.93
C PRO A 374 -15.07 9.71 16.42
N VAL A 375 -13.85 9.42 15.94
CA VAL A 375 -13.56 9.35 14.51
C VAL A 375 -14.21 8.15 13.82
N GLY A 376 -14.37 7.02 14.51
CA GLY A 376 -15.15 5.88 14.04
C GLY A 376 -16.62 6.23 13.80
N ALA A 377 -17.24 6.95 14.74
CA ALA A 377 -18.60 7.42 14.59
C ALA A 377 -18.73 8.44 13.43
N ALA A 378 -17.79 9.38 13.33
CA ALA A 378 -17.76 10.36 12.24
C ALA A 378 -17.58 9.69 10.86
N TYR A 379 -16.69 8.69 10.76
CA TYR A 379 -16.46 7.98 9.50
C TYR A 379 -17.66 7.13 9.10
N LYS A 380 -18.33 6.48 10.05
CA LYS A 380 -19.60 5.78 9.80
C LYS A 380 -20.67 6.72 9.25
N GLN A 381 -20.81 7.91 9.83
CA GLN A 381 -21.76 8.91 9.33
C GLN A 381 -21.38 9.38 7.91
N LEU A 382 -20.09 9.65 7.68
CA LEU A 382 -19.57 10.03 6.37
C LEU A 382 -19.91 8.98 5.30
N ILE A 383 -19.68 7.69 5.58
CA ILE A 383 -20.03 6.61 4.66
C ILE A 383 -21.53 6.62 4.36
N GLN A 384 -22.39 6.77 5.38
CA GLN A 384 -23.84 6.82 5.21
C GLN A 384 -24.29 7.98 4.30
N ASP A 385 -23.70 9.16 4.48
CA ASP A 385 -24.06 10.37 3.73
C ASP A 385 -23.63 10.29 2.26
N TRP A 386 -22.50 9.65 1.97
CA TRP A 386 -21.85 9.74 0.66
C TRP A 386 -21.94 8.48 -0.20
N ARG A 387 -22.22 7.30 0.37
CA ARG A 387 -22.22 6.01 -0.35
C ARG A 387 -23.13 5.96 -1.58
N GLU A 388 -24.29 6.61 -1.53
CA GLU A 388 -25.25 6.64 -2.65
C GLU A 388 -25.00 7.81 -3.61
N VAL A 389 -24.33 8.87 -3.15
CA VAL A 389 -24.12 10.12 -3.91
C VAL A 389 -22.92 10.03 -4.85
N LEU A 390 -21.80 9.48 -4.36
CA LEU A 390 -20.55 9.43 -5.12
C LEU A 390 -20.65 8.59 -6.41
N PRO A 391 -21.34 7.43 -6.42
CA PRO A 391 -21.60 6.68 -7.66
C PRO A 391 -22.43 7.45 -8.69
N ALA A 392 -23.40 8.25 -8.24
CA ALA A 392 -24.35 8.94 -9.12
C ALA A 392 -23.72 10.10 -9.92
N GLN A 393 -22.58 10.63 -9.45
CA GLN A 393 -21.92 11.80 -10.06
C GLN A 393 -20.90 11.47 -11.15
N SER A 394 -20.60 10.20 -11.41
CA SER A 394 -19.74 9.80 -12.54
C SER A 394 -20.17 8.45 -13.10
N VAL A 395 -20.95 8.48 -14.19
CA VAL A 395 -21.38 7.26 -14.90
C VAL A 395 -20.21 6.57 -15.60
N CYS A 396 -19.18 7.34 -15.98
CA CYS A 396 -18.06 6.88 -16.81
C CYS A 396 -16.87 6.31 -16.02
N LEU A 397 -16.72 6.65 -14.72
CA LEU A 397 -15.63 6.12 -13.89
C LEU A 397 -16.11 4.87 -13.14
N GLN A 398 -15.72 3.68 -13.62
CA GLN A 398 -16.05 2.41 -12.99
C GLN A 398 -14.78 1.57 -12.83
N VAL A 399 -14.46 1.20 -11.59
CA VAL A 399 -13.46 0.16 -11.31
C VAL A 399 -14.16 -1.18 -11.45
N PRO A 400 -13.67 -2.13 -12.27
CA PRO A 400 -14.40 -3.34 -12.61
C PRO A 400 -14.24 -4.42 -11.53
N ILE A 401 -14.74 -4.09 -10.33
CA ILE A 401 -14.64 -4.93 -9.13
C ILE A 401 -15.75 -5.97 -9.14
N VAL A 402 -15.39 -7.21 -8.80
CA VAL A 402 -16.29 -8.33 -8.57
C VAL A 402 -16.37 -8.56 -7.06
N VAL A 403 -17.52 -8.28 -6.46
CA VAL A 403 -17.71 -8.58 -5.03
C VAL A 403 -17.73 -10.10 -4.80
N PRO A 404 -17.35 -10.58 -3.61
CA PRO A 404 -17.21 -12.01 -3.33
C PRO A 404 -18.44 -12.85 -3.71
N SER A 405 -19.65 -12.37 -3.41
CA SER A 405 -20.92 -13.03 -3.70
C SER A 405 -21.19 -13.19 -5.21
N GLU A 406 -20.58 -12.35 -6.04
CA GLU A 406 -20.72 -12.35 -7.50
C GLU A 406 -19.63 -13.14 -8.25
N THR A 407 -18.63 -13.68 -7.53
CA THR A 407 -17.45 -14.35 -8.12
C THR A 407 -17.80 -15.43 -9.16
N ASP A 408 -18.87 -16.19 -8.91
CA ASP A 408 -19.28 -17.33 -9.73
C ASP A 408 -20.35 -17.00 -10.77
N GLN A 409 -20.79 -15.74 -10.82
CA GLN A 409 -21.79 -15.25 -11.77
C GLN A 409 -21.25 -15.28 -13.22
N PRO A 410 -22.12 -15.51 -14.22
CA PRO A 410 -21.70 -15.60 -15.62
C PRO A 410 -20.94 -14.37 -16.12
N TRP A 411 -21.36 -13.17 -15.73
CA TRP A 411 -20.72 -11.92 -16.18
C TRP A 411 -19.30 -11.76 -15.62
N ALA A 412 -19.06 -12.17 -14.37
CA ALA A 412 -17.74 -12.14 -13.74
C ALA A 412 -16.78 -13.13 -14.41
N LYS A 413 -17.28 -14.33 -14.79
CA LYS A 413 -16.53 -15.30 -15.60
C LYS A 413 -16.18 -14.74 -16.98
N ILE A 414 -17.13 -14.10 -17.65
CA ILE A 414 -16.90 -13.43 -18.96
C ILE A 414 -15.83 -12.34 -18.83
N GLN A 415 -15.87 -11.54 -17.77
CA GLN A 415 -14.86 -10.51 -17.51
C GLN A 415 -13.47 -11.13 -17.35
N ARG A 416 -13.32 -12.18 -16.52
CA ARG A 416 -12.07 -12.92 -16.36
C ARG A 416 -11.56 -13.50 -17.67
N ASP A 417 -12.45 -14.10 -18.47
CA ASP A 417 -12.08 -14.69 -19.76
C ASP A 417 -11.66 -13.62 -20.79
N ARG A 418 -12.30 -12.45 -20.79
CA ARG A 418 -11.87 -11.30 -21.61
C ARG A 418 -10.48 -10.82 -21.20
N ALA A 419 -10.25 -10.65 -19.90
CA ALA A 419 -8.95 -10.24 -19.38
C ALA A 419 -7.85 -11.27 -19.77
N ARG A 420 -8.15 -12.56 -19.65
CA ARG A 420 -7.25 -13.65 -20.08
C ARG A 420 -6.90 -13.56 -21.56
N ARG A 421 -7.89 -13.34 -22.45
CA ARG A 421 -7.64 -13.18 -23.90
C ARG A 421 -6.75 -11.99 -24.22
N THR A 422 -6.97 -10.85 -23.57
CA THR A 422 -6.12 -9.67 -23.73
C THR A 422 -4.68 -9.96 -23.30
N HIS A 423 -4.50 -10.69 -22.19
CA HIS A 423 -3.17 -11.08 -21.71
C HIS A 423 -2.46 -12.03 -22.69
N THR A 424 -3.15 -13.07 -23.18
CA THR A 424 -2.59 -14.01 -24.18
C THR A 424 -2.24 -13.30 -25.49
N SER A 425 -3.13 -12.44 -26.00
CA SER A 425 -2.89 -11.67 -27.22
C SER A 425 -1.65 -10.79 -27.11
N ARG A 426 -1.41 -10.17 -25.94
CA ARG A 426 -0.19 -9.36 -25.71
C ARG A 426 1.07 -10.22 -25.72
N LYS A 427 1.07 -11.37 -25.03
CA LYS A 427 2.20 -12.32 -25.08
C LYS A 427 2.50 -12.78 -26.52
N SER A 428 1.48 -13.03 -27.34
CA SER A 428 1.66 -13.39 -28.76
C SER A 428 2.22 -12.26 -29.62
N VAL A 429 1.80 -11.00 -29.40
CA VAL A 429 2.35 -9.84 -30.11
C VAL A 429 3.82 -9.59 -29.73
N GLU A 430 4.15 -9.74 -28.45
CA GLU A 430 5.52 -9.58 -27.95
C GLU A 430 6.47 -10.66 -28.49
N ALA A 431 6.02 -11.92 -28.55
CA ALA A 431 6.80 -13.02 -29.12
C ALA A 431 7.13 -12.81 -30.61
N ASN A 432 6.21 -12.19 -31.37
CA ASN A 432 6.42 -11.87 -32.79
C ASN A 432 7.33 -10.65 -33.00
N GLN A 433 7.51 -9.78 -31.99
CA GLN A 433 8.42 -8.62 -32.07
C GLN A 433 9.86 -8.96 -31.68
N THR A 434 10.10 -10.05 -30.93
CA THR A 434 11.45 -10.54 -30.59
C THR A 434 12.04 -11.50 -31.64
N THR A 435 11.30 -11.82 -32.71
CA THR A 435 11.76 -12.71 -33.80
C THR A 435 12.25 -11.99 -35.07
N VAL A 436 12.46 -10.67 -35.02
CA VAL A 436 12.92 -9.85 -36.17
C VAL A 436 14.27 -9.21 -35.88
#